data_AF-A0A419JPK9-F1
#
_entry.id   AF-A0A419JPK9-F1
#
_cell.length_a   1.000
_cell.length_b   1.000
_cell.length_c   1.000
_cell.angle_alpha   90.00
_cell.angle_beta   90.00
_cell.angle_gamma   90.00
#
_symmetry.space_group_name_H-M   'P 1'
#
loop_
_entity.id
_entity.type
_entity.pdbx_description
1 polymer ?
#
loop_
_entity_poly.entity_id
_entity_poly.type
_entity_poly.pdbx_seq_one_letter_code
_entity_poly.pdbx_strand_id
1 'polypeptide(L)'
;MVRDAFKKMREDGVDFVMISGKRTLYSRAGCVEAGKVYKFRTRPSAITIFEDVEVKPYTEDRVMDLVTLYQREPVRFKRSLDEFKLLAGRRIREGVAKVRHLIAYKRRRPMAYISALEFDGAWSLVEYAGSRRAVLRIISDLSKTPGIKTFELNIPYGDWEMLSLLEDVGLKPQTSSAPASLAILNPTKFAEKIRLYVEERIGDVEFVVESKPGGIRIQLSDSRLELSDPREFTLLVFGRPETVENPDTPDFDPDSVPKPFKTVFPMPTPTYGLNYI
;
A
#
# COMPACT_ATOMS: atom_id res chain seq x y z
N MET A 1 5.89 -1.75 -26.64
CA MET A 1 4.76 -1.21 -25.86
C MET A 1 5.15 -0.81 -24.43
N VAL A 2 5.46 -1.72 -23.49
CA VAL A 2 5.79 -1.33 -22.09
C VAL A 2 7.05 -0.43 -22.02
N ARG A 3 8.11 -0.78 -22.74
CA ARG A 3 9.33 0.04 -22.81
C ARG A 3 9.08 1.43 -23.41
N ASP A 4 8.19 1.54 -24.40
CA ASP A 4 7.82 2.81 -25.03
C ASP A 4 7.04 3.68 -24.05
N ALA A 5 6.10 3.08 -23.30
CA ALA A 5 5.40 3.77 -22.21
C ALA A 5 6.37 4.27 -21.14
N PHE A 6 7.35 3.45 -20.71
CA PHE A 6 8.35 3.85 -19.72
C PHE A 6 9.31 4.92 -20.25
N LYS A 7 9.58 4.92 -21.56
CA LYS A 7 10.34 5.98 -22.21
C LYS A 7 9.57 7.30 -22.11
N LYS A 8 8.30 7.31 -22.53
CA LYS A 8 7.44 8.51 -22.44
C LYS A 8 7.28 9.00 -20.99
N MET A 9 7.06 8.10 -20.04
CA MET A 9 6.96 8.41 -18.62
C MET A 9 8.24 9.09 -18.08
N ARG A 10 9.42 8.60 -18.47
CA ARG A 10 10.70 9.25 -18.12
C ARG A 10 10.82 10.65 -18.71
N GLU A 11 10.40 10.83 -19.96
CA GLU A 11 10.36 12.15 -20.63
C GLU A 11 9.40 13.11 -19.92
N ASP A 12 8.28 12.60 -19.39
CA ASP A 12 7.28 13.36 -18.64
C ASP A 12 7.66 13.60 -17.16
N GLY A 13 8.81 13.11 -16.72
CA GLY A 13 9.29 13.30 -15.35
C GLY A 13 8.61 12.42 -14.30
N VAL A 14 8.03 11.29 -14.71
CA VAL A 14 7.53 10.24 -13.81
C VAL A 14 8.71 9.49 -13.18
N ASP A 15 8.78 9.47 -11.85
CA ASP A 15 9.93 8.90 -11.14
C ASP A 15 9.80 7.40 -10.89
N PHE A 16 8.58 6.92 -10.66
CA PHE A 16 8.32 5.50 -10.47
C PHE A 16 6.94 5.13 -11.00
N VAL A 17 6.75 3.84 -11.24
CA VAL A 17 5.49 3.26 -11.70
C VAL A 17 5.06 2.14 -10.80
N MET A 18 3.75 1.95 -10.72
CA MET A 18 3.11 0.83 -10.05
C MET A 18 2.19 0.16 -11.07
N ILE A 19 2.39 -1.15 -11.27
CA ILE A 19 1.66 -1.93 -12.29
C ILE A 19 1.01 -3.12 -11.61
N SER A 20 -0.28 -3.32 -11.85
CA SER A 20 -0.96 -4.52 -11.39
C SER A 20 -0.55 -5.72 -12.23
N GLY A 21 -0.16 -6.79 -11.55
CA GLY A 21 0.29 -8.05 -12.13
C GLY A 21 1.80 -8.24 -12.07
N LYS A 22 2.21 -9.51 -12.19
CA LYS A 22 3.58 -9.98 -11.88
C LYS A 22 4.24 -10.69 -13.07
N ARG A 23 3.74 -10.43 -14.28
CA ARG A 23 4.16 -11.15 -15.50
C ARG A 23 5.59 -10.79 -15.89
N THR A 24 6.28 -11.73 -16.54
CA THR A 24 7.66 -11.57 -17.03
C THR A 24 7.86 -10.40 -18.01
N LEU A 25 6.79 -9.94 -18.66
CA LEU A 25 6.84 -8.73 -19.49
C LEU A 25 7.25 -7.48 -18.68
N TYR A 26 6.81 -7.37 -17.42
CA TYR A 26 7.10 -6.22 -16.57
C TYR A 26 8.52 -6.30 -15.99
N SER A 27 8.98 -7.48 -15.59
CA SER A 27 10.36 -7.68 -15.11
C SER A 27 11.39 -7.38 -16.19
N ARG A 28 11.14 -7.76 -17.44
CA ARG A 28 11.96 -7.38 -18.61
C ARG A 28 12.01 -5.88 -18.90
N ALA A 29 11.09 -5.11 -18.33
CA ALA A 29 11.04 -3.65 -18.38
C ALA A 29 11.62 -2.99 -17.10
N GLY A 30 12.16 -3.77 -16.17
CA GLY A 30 12.78 -3.27 -14.94
C GLY A 30 11.86 -3.28 -13.71
N CYS A 31 10.66 -3.85 -13.79
CA CYS A 31 9.77 -3.94 -12.64
C CYS A 31 10.13 -5.11 -11.72
N VAL A 32 9.86 -4.94 -10.43
CA VAL A 32 10.04 -5.95 -9.40
C VAL A 32 8.85 -5.99 -8.46
N GLU A 33 8.62 -7.12 -7.82
CA GLU A 33 7.69 -7.21 -6.70
C GLU A 33 8.30 -6.50 -5.47
N ALA A 34 7.90 -5.25 -5.26
CA ALA A 34 8.35 -4.42 -4.14
C ALA A 34 7.16 -3.85 -3.37
N GLY A 35 7.39 -3.45 -2.13
CA GLY A 35 6.34 -3.15 -1.17
C GLY A 35 6.03 -4.35 -0.29
N LYS A 36 5.62 -4.05 0.94
CA LYS A 36 5.24 -5.07 1.93
C LYS A 36 3.81 -4.83 2.38
N VAL A 37 2.95 -5.79 2.08
CA VAL A 37 1.58 -5.88 2.60
C VAL A 37 1.42 -7.20 3.31
N TYR A 38 1.00 -7.14 4.57
CA TYR A 38 0.68 -8.30 5.38
C TYR A 38 -0.77 -8.71 5.16
N LYS A 39 -0.95 -9.98 4.82
CA LYS A 39 -2.24 -10.56 4.54
C LYS A 39 -2.76 -11.29 5.77
N PHE A 40 -3.95 -10.92 6.23
CA PHE A 40 -4.68 -11.63 7.26
C PHE A 40 -5.90 -12.27 6.63
N ARG A 41 -6.17 -13.53 6.99
CA ARG A 41 -7.39 -14.23 6.58
C ARG A 41 -8.09 -14.75 7.82
N THR A 42 -9.32 -14.31 8.04
CA THR A 42 -10.07 -14.65 9.24
C THR A 42 -11.57 -14.74 8.96
N ARG A 43 -12.36 -15.10 9.97
CA ARG A 43 -13.80 -14.81 9.98
C ARG A 43 -14.00 -13.44 10.62
N PRO A 44 -14.90 -12.58 10.13
CA PRO A 44 -15.14 -11.28 10.75
C PRO A 44 -15.47 -11.39 12.25
N SER A 45 -16.14 -12.46 12.68
CA SER A 45 -16.50 -12.71 14.08
C SER A 45 -15.32 -12.96 15.00
N ALA A 46 -14.13 -13.27 14.47
CA ALA A 46 -12.92 -13.38 15.26
C ALA A 46 -12.37 -12.01 15.68
N ILE A 47 -12.72 -10.94 14.96
CA ILE A 47 -12.34 -9.57 15.29
C ILE A 47 -13.38 -9.03 16.29
N THR A 48 -13.07 -9.15 17.57
CA THR A 48 -13.93 -8.66 18.66
C THR A 48 -13.31 -7.42 19.29
N ILE A 49 -13.73 -6.25 18.83
CA ILE A 49 -13.28 -4.96 19.37
C ILE A 49 -14.48 -4.12 19.78
N PHE A 50 -14.39 -3.57 20.99
CA PHE A 50 -15.30 -2.53 21.43
C PHE A 50 -14.77 -1.15 21.05
N GLU A 51 -15.59 -0.39 20.34
CA GLU A 51 -15.40 1.02 20.07
C GLU A 51 -16.77 1.70 20.01
N ASP A 52 -16.93 2.82 20.70
CA ASP A 52 -18.20 3.56 20.78
C ASP A 52 -18.39 4.42 19.52
N VAL A 53 -18.85 3.77 18.45
CA VAL A 53 -19.17 4.36 17.15
C VAL A 53 -20.45 3.77 16.56
N GLU A 54 -21.16 4.59 15.79
CA GLU A 54 -22.31 4.21 14.98
C GLU A 54 -21.85 3.91 13.54
N VAL A 55 -22.13 2.71 13.02
CA VAL A 55 -21.75 2.31 11.66
C VAL A 55 -22.93 2.48 10.71
N LYS A 56 -22.71 3.15 9.57
CA LYS A 56 -23.72 3.37 8.53
C LYS A 56 -23.19 3.01 7.14
N PRO A 57 -24.06 2.51 6.24
CA PRO A 57 -23.76 2.50 4.81
C PRO A 57 -23.47 3.90 4.28
N TYR A 58 -22.53 3.97 3.34
CA TYR A 58 -22.28 5.18 2.56
C TYR A 58 -23.47 5.50 1.64
N THR A 59 -23.70 6.79 1.45
CA THR A 59 -24.61 7.37 0.46
C THR A 59 -23.90 8.53 -0.25
N GLU A 60 -24.27 8.82 -1.49
CA GLU A 60 -23.55 9.79 -2.33
C GLU A 60 -23.48 11.21 -1.73
N ASP A 61 -24.47 11.62 -0.93
CA ASP A 61 -24.48 12.89 -0.18
C ASP A 61 -23.37 12.97 0.90
N ARG A 62 -22.70 11.86 1.19
CA ARG A 62 -21.64 11.72 2.21
C ARG A 62 -20.24 11.61 1.65
N VAL A 63 -20.02 11.89 0.36
CA VAL A 63 -18.68 11.81 -0.25
C VAL A 63 -17.63 12.62 0.52
N MET A 64 -18.01 13.74 1.12
CA MET A 64 -17.10 14.59 1.90
C MET A 64 -16.58 13.92 3.18
N ASP A 65 -17.33 12.98 3.75
CA ASP A 65 -16.87 12.20 4.92
C ASP A 65 -15.69 11.29 4.52
N LEU A 66 -15.77 10.66 3.34
CA LEU A 66 -14.70 9.83 2.77
C LEU A 66 -13.47 10.68 2.45
N VAL A 67 -13.67 11.82 1.77
CA VAL A 67 -12.59 12.76 1.40
C VAL A 67 -11.82 13.18 2.64
N THR A 68 -12.54 13.61 3.68
CA THR A 68 -11.94 14.14 4.92
C THR A 68 -11.12 13.08 5.64
N LEU A 69 -11.61 11.84 5.70
CA LEU A 69 -10.90 10.73 6.34
C LEU A 69 -9.69 10.31 5.51
N TYR A 70 -9.85 10.13 4.19
CA TYR A 70 -8.77 9.69 3.31
C TYR A 70 -7.63 10.70 3.25
N GLN A 71 -7.92 11.99 3.24
CA GLN A 71 -6.86 13.02 3.15
C GLN A 71 -5.92 13.04 4.35
N ARG A 72 -6.34 12.48 5.49
CA ARG A 72 -5.53 12.33 6.71
C ARG A 72 -4.58 11.13 6.66
N GLU A 73 -4.79 10.21 5.73
CA GLU A 73 -3.88 9.07 5.58
C GLU A 73 -2.51 9.58 5.08
N PRO A 74 -1.41 9.15 5.71
CA PRO A 74 -0.08 9.67 5.40
C PRO A 74 0.43 9.21 4.03
N VAL A 75 -0.06 8.06 3.55
CA VAL A 75 0.38 7.43 2.30
C VAL A 75 -0.86 7.14 1.47
N ARG A 76 -1.04 7.89 0.38
CA ARG A 76 -2.26 7.85 -0.40
C ARG A 76 -2.07 8.41 -1.80
N PHE A 77 -2.97 8.03 -2.70
CA PHE A 77 -3.07 8.68 -4.00
C PHE A 77 -3.64 10.09 -3.85
N LYS A 78 -3.26 11.01 -4.73
CA LYS A 78 -3.99 12.26 -4.88
C LYS A 78 -5.29 11.96 -5.61
N ARG A 79 -6.41 12.34 -5.02
CA ARG A 79 -7.75 12.22 -5.62
C ARG A 79 -8.48 13.55 -5.52
N SER A 80 -9.05 13.98 -6.64
CA SER A 80 -10.04 15.05 -6.73
C SER A 80 -11.39 14.58 -6.19
N LEU A 81 -12.28 15.53 -5.91
CA LEU A 81 -13.64 15.23 -5.46
C LEU A 81 -14.41 14.38 -6.48
N ASP A 82 -14.24 14.65 -7.78
CA ASP A 82 -14.93 13.90 -8.83
C ASP A 82 -14.40 12.47 -8.95
N GLU A 83 -13.10 12.26 -8.76
CA GLU A 83 -12.54 10.91 -8.63
C GLU A 83 -13.10 10.18 -7.42
N PHE A 84 -13.29 10.84 -6.27
CA PHE A 84 -13.96 10.20 -5.12
C PHE A 84 -15.39 9.79 -5.43
N LYS A 85 -16.19 10.66 -6.06
CA LYS A 85 -17.56 10.34 -6.45
C LYS A 85 -17.58 9.16 -7.43
N LEU A 86 -16.71 9.19 -8.44
CA LEU A 86 -16.59 8.14 -9.43
C LEU A 86 -16.21 6.79 -8.81
N LEU A 87 -15.20 6.79 -7.93
CA LEU A 87 -14.68 5.57 -7.32
C LEU A 87 -15.63 4.98 -6.26
N ALA A 88 -16.24 5.82 -5.42
CA ALA A 88 -17.21 5.37 -4.41
C ALA A 88 -18.57 4.98 -5.01
N GLY A 89 -18.92 5.52 -6.18
CA GLY A 89 -20.12 5.13 -6.94
C GLY A 89 -19.89 3.94 -7.89
N ARG A 90 -18.65 3.47 -8.04
CA ARG A 90 -18.30 2.44 -9.03
C ARG A 90 -18.96 1.11 -8.68
N ARG A 91 -19.70 0.57 -9.65
CA ARG A 91 -20.17 -0.81 -9.61
C ARG A 91 -19.21 -1.69 -10.40
N ILE A 92 -18.61 -2.67 -9.74
CA ILE A 92 -17.91 -3.74 -10.45
C ILE A 92 -18.97 -4.58 -11.17
N ARG A 93 -18.69 -5.00 -12.41
CA ARG A 93 -19.54 -5.79 -13.32
C ARG A 93 -20.78 -6.40 -12.65
N GLU A 94 -21.95 -6.02 -13.14
CA GLU A 94 -23.25 -6.46 -12.61
C GLU A 94 -23.26 -7.98 -12.32
N GLY A 95 -23.52 -8.33 -11.06
CA GLY A 95 -23.69 -9.71 -10.60
C GLY A 95 -22.44 -10.44 -10.12
N VAL A 96 -21.22 -9.94 -10.36
CA VAL A 96 -19.99 -10.69 -10.03
C VAL A 96 -19.38 -10.28 -8.69
N ALA A 97 -19.22 -8.98 -8.43
CA ALA A 97 -18.68 -8.50 -7.16
C ALA A 97 -19.31 -7.16 -6.77
N LYS A 98 -19.50 -6.93 -5.47
CA LYS A 98 -20.07 -5.67 -4.95
C LYS A 98 -19.05 -4.99 -4.05
N VAL A 99 -18.78 -3.71 -4.32
CA VAL A 99 -18.06 -2.86 -3.36
C VAL A 99 -19.08 -2.31 -2.39
N ARG A 100 -18.84 -2.52 -1.09
CA ARG A 100 -19.64 -1.95 -0.01
C ARG A 100 -18.78 -0.95 0.74
N HIS A 101 -19.34 0.24 0.91
CA HIS A 101 -18.72 1.32 1.66
C HIS A 101 -19.48 1.51 2.97
N LEU A 102 -18.75 1.52 4.09
CA LEU A 102 -19.31 1.71 5.43
C LEU A 102 -18.51 2.81 6.14
N ILE A 103 -19.19 3.63 6.93
CA ILE A 103 -18.61 4.75 7.67
C ILE A 103 -18.98 4.60 9.15
N ALA A 104 -17.99 4.74 10.03
CA ALA A 104 -18.19 4.85 11.47
C ALA A 104 -18.26 6.31 11.89
N TYR A 105 -19.22 6.64 12.76
CA TYR A 105 -19.44 7.97 13.31
C TYR A 105 -19.33 7.96 14.84
N LYS A 106 -18.74 9.02 15.40
CA LYS A 106 -18.80 9.31 16.83
C LYS A 106 -19.29 10.74 17.01
N ARG A 107 -20.38 10.93 17.76
CA ARG A 107 -21.00 12.26 17.97
C ARG A 107 -21.21 13.03 16.66
N ARG A 108 -21.74 12.34 15.64
CA ARG A 108 -22.00 12.84 14.27
C ARG A 108 -20.76 13.24 13.45
N ARG A 109 -19.55 12.91 13.88
CA ARG A 109 -18.32 13.13 13.12
C ARG A 109 -17.84 11.82 12.51
N PRO A 110 -17.42 11.80 11.22
CA PRO A 110 -16.85 10.61 10.61
C PRO A 110 -15.52 10.28 11.29
N MET A 111 -15.38 9.04 11.73
CA MET A 111 -14.21 8.53 12.44
C MET A 111 -13.37 7.59 11.60
N ALA A 112 -14.02 6.78 10.77
CA ALA A 112 -13.37 5.88 9.83
C ALA A 112 -14.33 5.48 8.72
N TYR A 113 -13.78 5.00 7.60
CA TYR A 113 -14.56 4.27 6.61
C TYR A 113 -13.78 3.04 6.13
N ILE A 114 -14.52 2.08 5.59
CA ILE A 114 -13.95 0.99 4.80
C ILE A 114 -14.65 0.88 3.45
N SER A 115 -13.92 0.37 2.48
CA SER A 115 -14.44 -0.20 1.24
C SER A 115 -14.11 -1.69 1.24
N ALA A 116 -15.13 -2.53 1.14
CA ALA A 116 -14.97 -3.98 1.13
C ALA A 116 -15.53 -4.56 -0.17
N LEU A 117 -14.78 -5.47 -0.79
CA LEU A 117 -15.18 -6.24 -1.95
C LEU A 117 -15.84 -7.53 -1.50
N GLU A 118 -17.06 -7.80 -1.95
CA GLU A 118 -17.79 -9.05 -1.72
C GLU A 118 -17.82 -9.90 -3.00
N PHE A 119 -17.38 -11.16 -2.89
CA PHE A 119 -17.43 -12.17 -3.95
C PHE A 119 -17.78 -13.55 -3.35
N ASP A 120 -18.96 -14.09 -3.65
CA ASP A 120 -19.44 -15.42 -3.19
C ASP A 120 -19.22 -15.72 -1.68
N GLY A 121 -19.51 -14.74 -0.83
CA GLY A 121 -19.35 -14.85 0.62
C GLY A 121 -17.90 -14.72 1.12
N ALA A 122 -16.92 -14.56 0.22
CA ALA A 122 -15.57 -14.11 0.54
C ALA A 122 -15.51 -12.57 0.43
N TRP A 123 -15.04 -11.94 1.50
CA TRP A 123 -14.91 -10.49 1.58
C TRP A 123 -13.45 -10.10 1.66
N SER A 124 -13.08 -8.98 1.05
CA SER A 124 -11.73 -8.42 1.12
C SER A 124 -11.78 -6.94 1.41
N LEU A 125 -10.97 -6.49 2.37
CA LEU A 125 -10.75 -5.07 2.63
C LEU A 125 -9.95 -4.48 1.48
N VAL A 126 -10.58 -3.58 0.73
CA VAL A 126 -9.97 -2.89 -0.40
C VAL A 126 -9.22 -1.66 0.08
N GLU A 127 -9.89 -0.87 0.92
CA GLU A 127 -9.42 0.44 1.36
C GLU A 127 -10.02 0.74 2.72
N TYR A 128 -9.28 1.43 3.56
CA TYR A 128 -9.76 2.00 4.80
C TYR A 128 -9.07 3.33 5.07
N ALA A 129 -9.71 4.18 5.86
CA ALA A 129 -9.10 5.40 6.37
C ALA A 129 -9.72 5.78 7.73
N GLY A 130 -8.97 6.54 8.53
CA GLY A 130 -9.39 7.04 9.84
C GLY A 130 -8.94 6.16 10.99
N SER A 131 -9.66 6.19 12.11
CA SER A 131 -9.30 5.44 13.32
C SER A 131 -9.29 3.93 13.08
N ARG A 132 -8.15 3.27 13.35
CA ARG A 132 -7.98 1.83 13.12
C ARG A 132 -8.93 1.00 14.00
N ARG A 133 -9.17 1.44 15.24
CA ARG A 133 -10.19 0.86 16.12
C ARG A 133 -11.61 0.96 15.55
N ALA A 134 -11.97 2.11 14.98
CA ALA A 134 -13.27 2.28 14.34
C ALA A 134 -13.38 1.44 13.05
N VAL A 135 -12.30 1.30 12.27
CA VAL A 135 -12.22 0.36 11.13
C VAL A 135 -12.51 -1.08 11.57
N LEU A 136 -11.81 -1.56 12.60
CA LEU A 136 -12.02 -2.91 13.12
C LEU A 136 -13.42 -3.10 13.71
N ARG A 137 -13.99 -2.05 14.31
CA ARG A 137 -15.40 -2.07 14.75
C ARG A 137 -16.37 -2.22 13.58
N ILE A 138 -16.14 -1.54 12.46
CA ILE A 138 -16.95 -1.73 11.24
C ILE A 138 -16.87 -3.19 10.76
N ILE A 139 -15.67 -3.78 10.73
CA ILE A 139 -15.46 -5.17 10.32
C ILE A 139 -16.12 -6.15 11.31
N SER A 140 -16.06 -5.85 12.61
CA SER A 140 -16.75 -6.62 13.64
C SER A 140 -18.28 -6.56 13.47
N ASP A 141 -18.85 -5.40 13.14
CA ASP A 141 -20.29 -5.28 12.87
C ASP A 141 -20.70 -6.01 11.58
N LEU A 142 -19.82 -6.06 10.56
CA LEU A 142 -20.04 -6.88 9.36
C LEU A 142 -20.20 -8.37 9.68
N SER A 143 -19.60 -8.88 10.75
CA SER A 143 -19.74 -10.29 11.18
C SER A 143 -21.17 -10.72 11.46
N LYS A 144 -22.06 -9.75 11.76
CA LYS A 144 -23.49 -9.98 12.00
C LYS A 144 -24.27 -10.21 10.71
N THR A 145 -23.65 -9.97 9.56
CA THR A 145 -24.25 -10.22 8.25
C THR A 145 -24.19 -11.71 7.93
N PRO A 146 -25.32 -12.38 7.67
CA PRO A 146 -25.32 -13.79 7.30
C PRO A 146 -24.53 -14.04 6.00
N GLY A 147 -23.78 -15.15 5.96
CA GLY A 147 -23.14 -15.64 4.73
C GLY A 147 -21.67 -15.23 4.51
N ILE A 148 -21.06 -14.44 5.39
CA ILE A 148 -19.62 -14.14 5.29
C ILE A 148 -18.80 -15.35 5.76
N LYS A 149 -18.13 -16.02 4.81
CA LYS A 149 -17.30 -17.21 5.07
C LYS A 149 -15.90 -16.82 5.52
N THR A 150 -15.30 -15.84 4.85
CA THR A 150 -13.94 -15.36 5.11
C THR A 150 -13.84 -13.87 4.84
N PHE A 151 -12.98 -13.21 5.60
CA PHE A 151 -12.60 -11.81 5.44
C PHE A 151 -11.08 -11.72 5.31
N GLU A 152 -10.63 -11.09 4.25
CA GLU A 152 -9.23 -10.83 3.97
C GLU A 152 -8.90 -9.37 4.30
N LEU A 153 -7.82 -9.16 5.05
CA LEU A 153 -7.28 -7.84 5.32
C LEU A 153 -5.88 -7.75 4.73
N ASN A 154 -5.65 -6.73 3.92
CA ASN A 154 -4.36 -6.43 3.33
C ASN A 154 -3.82 -5.16 3.99
N ILE A 155 -2.92 -5.33 4.95
CA ILE A 155 -2.43 -4.24 5.80
C ILE A 155 -1.02 -3.84 5.37
N PRO A 156 -0.78 -2.58 4.97
CA PRO A 156 0.58 -2.11 4.65
C PRO A 156 1.51 -2.28 5.86
N TYR A 157 2.76 -2.67 5.63
CA TYR A 157 3.72 -2.92 6.71
C TYR A 157 3.97 -1.72 7.64
N GLY A 158 3.75 -0.50 7.13
CA GLY A 158 3.93 0.75 7.88
C GLY A 158 2.75 1.12 8.79
N ASP A 159 1.60 0.43 8.71
CA ASP A 159 0.47 0.67 9.59
C ASP A 159 0.59 -0.16 10.89
N TRP A 160 1.53 0.25 11.74
CA TRP A 160 1.84 -0.46 12.98
C TRP A 160 0.65 -0.49 13.96
N GLU A 161 -0.20 0.53 13.96
CA GLU A 161 -1.40 0.55 14.80
C GLU A 161 -2.36 -0.58 14.37
N MET A 162 -2.67 -0.69 13.08
CA MET A 162 -3.55 -1.77 12.59
C MET A 162 -2.93 -3.15 12.83
N LEU A 163 -1.63 -3.32 12.55
CA LEU A 163 -0.94 -4.59 12.76
C LEU A 163 -0.99 -5.02 14.24
N SER A 164 -0.65 -4.11 15.16
CA SER A 164 -0.71 -4.36 16.60
C SER A 164 -2.13 -4.72 17.06
N LEU A 165 -3.15 -4.00 16.60
CA LEU A 165 -4.54 -4.28 16.98
C LEU A 165 -5.03 -5.65 16.48
N LEU A 166 -4.54 -6.12 15.33
CA LEU A 166 -4.86 -7.45 14.80
C LEU A 166 -4.16 -8.55 15.60
N GLU A 167 -2.91 -8.31 16.00
CA GLU A 167 -2.16 -9.23 16.87
C GLU A 167 -2.77 -9.34 18.27
N ASP A 168 -3.25 -8.23 18.85
CA ASP A 168 -3.92 -8.19 20.15
C ASP A 168 -5.21 -9.03 20.18
N VAL A 169 -5.90 -9.16 19.05
CA VAL A 169 -7.08 -10.05 18.90
C VAL A 169 -6.70 -11.48 18.47
N GLY A 170 -5.42 -11.82 18.54
CA GLY A 170 -4.89 -13.16 18.29
C GLY A 170 -4.72 -13.52 16.82
N LEU A 171 -4.83 -12.56 15.90
CA LEU A 171 -4.60 -12.81 14.48
C LEU A 171 -3.12 -12.64 14.15
N LYS A 172 -2.58 -13.57 13.35
CA LYS A 172 -1.22 -13.47 12.83
C LYS A 172 -1.27 -13.22 11.33
N PRO A 173 -0.40 -12.35 10.80
CA PRO A 173 -0.28 -12.20 9.37
C PRO A 173 0.26 -13.48 8.74
N GLN A 174 -0.14 -13.73 7.50
CA GLN A 174 0.63 -14.57 6.58
C GLN A 174 1.94 -13.85 6.21
N THR A 175 2.76 -14.47 5.36
CA THR A 175 3.92 -13.80 4.78
C THR A 175 3.51 -12.55 4.01
N SER A 176 4.36 -11.53 4.05
CA SER A 176 4.18 -10.31 3.27
C SER A 176 4.30 -10.58 1.77
N SER A 177 3.52 -9.84 0.99
CA SER A 177 3.56 -9.85 -0.47
C SER A 177 3.60 -8.42 -1.02
N ALA A 178 4.06 -8.25 -2.26
CA ALA A 178 4.04 -6.97 -2.92
C ALA A 178 2.60 -6.59 -3.35
N PRO A 179 2.16 -5.33 -3.12
CA PRO A 179 0.86 -4.87 -3.60
C PRO A 179 0.79 -4.78 -5.13
N ALA A 180 1.94 -4.70 -5.80
CA ALA A 180 2.08 -4.50 -7.23
C ALA A 180 3.51 -4.82 -7.70
N SER A 181 3.73 -4.82 -9.01
CA SER A 181 5.09 -4.67 -9.55
C SER A 181 5.44 -3.18 -9.67
N LEU A 182 6.60 -2.79 -9.15
CA LEU A 182 7.09 -1.41 -9.12
C LEU A 182 8.40 -1.28 -9.90
N ALA A 183 8.65 -0.10 -10.44
CA ALA A 183 9.97 0.29 -10.96
C ALA A 183 10.23 1.76 -10.68
N ILE A 184 11.38 2.07 -10.09
CA ILE A 184 11.91 3.43 -10.09
C ILE A 184 12.59 3.66 -11.45
N LEU A 185 12.02 4.57 -12.24
CA LEU A 185 12.42 4.81 -13.62
C LEU A 185 13.68 5.67 -13.74
N ASN A 186 13.92 6.52 -12.74
CA ASN A 186 15.12 7.35 -12.64
C ASN A 186 15.60 7.42 -11.18
N PRO A 187 16.53 6.52 -10.77
CA PRO A 187 17.01 6.44 -9.39
C PRO A 187 17.56 7.76 -8.85
N THR A 188 18.34 8.48 -9.65
CA THR A 188 18.96 9.76 -9.26
C THR A 188 17.91 10.84 -9.03
N LYS A 189 16.99 11.07 -9.98
CA LYS A 189 15.91 12.06 -9.81
C LYS A 189 14.93 11.68 -8.70
N PHE A 190 14.66 10.39 -8.53
CA PHE A 190 13.82 9.92 -7.43
C PHE A 190 14.49 10.23 -6.08
N ALA A 191 15.79 9.98 -5.94
CA ALA A 191 16.56 10.28 -4.74
C ALA A 191 16.51 11.77 -4.38
N GLU A 192 16.66 12.66 -5.37
CA GLU A 192 16.52 14.10 -5.16
C GLU A 192 15.15 14.47 -4.57
N LYS A 193 14.07 13.86 -5.07
CA LYS A 193 12.69 14.14 -4.62
C LYS A 193 12.37 13.58 -3.23
N ILE A 194 13.03 12.50 -2.81
CA ILE A 194 12.86 11.95 -1.46
C ILE A 194 13.87 12.49 -0.44
N ARG A 195 14.75 13.44 -0.82
CA ARG A 195 15.78 13.99 0.07
C ARG A 195 15.21 14.47 1.40
N LEU A 196 14.09 15.21 1.38
CA LEU A 196 13.44 15.70 2.60
C LEU A 196 12.99 14.55 3.52
N TYR A 197 12.47 13.47 2.95
CA TYR A 197 12.12 12.28 3.75
C TYR A 197 13.35 11.63 4.37
N VAL A 198 14.48 11.57 3.65
CA VAL A 198 15.75 11.07 4.21
C VAL A 198 16.21 11.98 5.35
N GLU A 199 16.18 13.29 5.14
CA GLU A 199 16.54 14.29 6.14
C GLU A 199 15.70 14.19 7.42
N GLU A 200 14.39 14.01 7.29
CA GLU A 200 13.49 13.79 8.44
C GLU A 200 13.85 12.54 9.27
N ARG A 201 14.46 11.53 8.66
CA ARG A 201 14.75 10.24 9.32
C ARG A 201 16.12 10.19 9.99
N ILE A 202 17.11 10.86 9.42
CA ILE A 202 18.50 10.72 9.86
C ILE A 202 19.26 12.06 9.95
N GLY A 203 18.57 13.19 9.75
CA GLY A 203 19.14 14.55 9.77
C GLY A 203 19.65 15.01 8.39
N ASP A 204 20.11 16.26 8.32
CA ASP A 204 20.73 16.81 7.11
C ASP A 204 22.09 16.16 6.88
N VAL A 205 22.08 15.14 6.02
CA VAL A 205 23.25 14.35 5.65
C VAL A 205 23.38 14.29 4.14
N GLU A 206 24.60 14.01 3.68
CA GLU A 206 24.83 13.72 2.28
C GLU A 206 24.05 12.47 1.86
N PHE A 207 23.12 12.62 0.91
CA PHE A 207 22.39 11.53 0.28
C PHE A 207 22.48 11.67 -1.24
N VAL A 208 23.21 10.74 -1.87
CA VAL A 208 23.49 10.77 -3.31
C VAL A 208 23.27 9.39 -3.90
N VAL A 209 22.54 9.33 -5.02
CA VAL A 209 22.29 8.09 -5.78
C VAL A 209 22.84 8.24 -7.20
N GLU A 210 23.84 7.41 -7.52
CA GLU A 210 24.49 7.39 -8.83
C GLU A 210 24.13 6.11 -9.58
N SER A 211 23.60 6.27 -10.80
CA SER A 211 23.43 5.13 -11.71
C SER A 211 24.76 4.76 -12.35
N LYS A 212 25.10 3.47 -12.38
CA LYS A 212 26.29 2.92 -13.02
C LYS A 212 25.92 1.90 -14.10
N PRO A 213 26.84 1.54 -15.00
CA PRO A 213 26.63 0.41 -15.89
C PRO A 213 26.27 -0.85 -15.10
N GLY A 214 25.02 -1.30 -15.21
CA GLY A 214 24.52 -2.51 -14.57
C GLY A 214 24.19 -2.41 -13.07
N GLY A 215 24.29 -1.25 -12.42
CA GLY A 215 24.06 -1.15 -10.98
C GLY A 215 23.85 0.27 -10.46
N ILE A 216 23.75 0.41 -9.13
CA ILE A 216 23.51 1.69 -8.46
C ILE A 216 24.46 1.82 -7.26
N ARG A 217 25.06 3.01 -7.10
CA ARG A 217 25.77 3.38 -5.86
C ARG A 217 24.91 4.36 -5.08
N ILE A 218 24.84 4.15 -3.78
CA ILE A 218 24.17 5.05 -2.84
C ILE A 218 25.18 5.48 -1.77
N GLN A 219 25.33 6.78 -1.60
CA GLN A 219 26.06 7.39 -0.50
C GLN A 219 25.06 7.96 0.50
N LEU A 220 25.27 7.67 1.78
CA LEU A 220 24.46 8.14 2.90
C LEU A 220 25.39 8.51 4.07
N SER A 221 25.70 9.78 4.22
CA SER A 221 26.78 10.26 5.10
C SER A 221 28.09 9.51 4.78
N ASP A 222 28.75 8.90 5.76
CA ASP A 222 29.96 8.08 5.56
C ASP A 222 29.68 6.66 5.05
N SER A 223 28.40 6.25 4.98
CA SER A 223 28.01 4.90 4.57
C SER A 223 27.77 4.81 3.07
N ARG A 224 28.26 3.71 2.48
CA ARG A 224 28.11 3.43 1.06
C ARG A 224 27.46 2.07 0.86
N LEU A 225 26.53 2.01 -0.11
CA LEU A 225 25.90 0.79 -0.57
C LEU A 225 26.06 0.68 -2.08
N GLU A 226 26.51 -0.49 -2.54
CA GLU A 226 26.63 -0.82 -3.96
C GLU A 226 25.61 -1.91 -4.28
N LEU A 227 24.73 -1.62 -5.23
CA LEU A 227 23.71 -2.52 -5.73
C LEU A 227 24.13 -3.01 -7.12
N SER A 228 24.12 -4.32 -7.31
CA SER A 228 24.64 -4.96 -8.53
C SER A 228 23.57 -5.15 -9.61
N ASP A 229 22.33 -4.80 -9.30
CA ASP A 229 21.22 -4.67 -10.25
C ASP A 229 20.43 -3.38 -9.95
N PRO A 230 20.12 -2.53 -10.94
CA PRO A 230 19.37 -1.29 -10.70
C PRO A 230 17.99 -1.51 -10.08
N ARG A 231 17.40 -2.70 -10.28
CA ARG A 231 16.10 -3.07 -9.72
C ARG A 231 16.15 -3.27 -8.20
N GLU A 232 17.31 -3.61 -7.65
CA GLU A 232 17.51 -3.70 -6.19
C GLU A 232 17.26 -2.37 -5.49
N PHE A 233 17.45 -1.23 -6.17
CA PHE A 233 17.11 0.07 -5.58
C PHE A 233 15.62 0.21 -5.32
N THR A 234 14.77 -0.36 -6.19
CA THR A 234 13.32 -0.38 -5.96
C THR A 234 12.98 -1.28 -4.76
N LEU A 235 13.67 -2.42 -4.61
CA LEU A 235 13.50 -3.33 -3.46
C LEU A 235 14.02 -2.74 -2.15
N LEU A 236 15.10 -1.96 -2.18
CA LEU A 236 15.57 -1.20 -1.04
C LEU A 236 14.52 -0.16 -0.65
N VAL A 237 14.13 0.70 -1.59
CA VAL A 237 13.24 1.84 -1.33
C VAL A 237 11.86 1.40 -0.84
N PHE A 238 11.19 0.47 -1.50
CA PHE A 238 9.82 0.06 -1.14
C PHE A 238 9.78 -1.22 -0.30
N GLY A 239 10.91 -1.88 -0.13
CA GLY A 239 11.02 -3.13 0.62
C GLY A 239 10.77 -4.35 -0.26
N ARG A 240 11.61 -5.38 -0.10
CA ARG A 240 11.36 -6.72 -0.62
C ARG A 240 10.34 -7.45 0.26
N PRO A 241 9.23 -7.96 -0.27
CA PRO A 241 8.31 -8.81 0.48
C PRO A 241 8.92 -10.20 0.75
N GLU A 242 8.40 -10.90 1.75
CA GLU A 242 8.82 -12.28 2.06
C GLU A 242 8.40 -13.27 0.97
N THR A 243 7.26 -13.02 0.31
CA THR A 243 6.78 -13.83 -0.81
C THR A 243 6.89 -13.05 -2.11
N VAL A 244 7.64 -13.63 -3.04
CA VAL A 244 7.85 -13.15 -4.41
C VAL A 244 7.44 -14.28 -5.36
N GLU A 245 6.57 -13.98 -6.33
CA GLU A 245 6.06 -14.99 -7.28
C GLU A 245 6.84 -14.99 -8.60
N ASN A 246 7.32 -13.83 -9.04
CA ASN A 246 8.06 -13.66 -10.27
C ASN A 246 9.54 -13.97 -10.03
N PRO A 247 10.08 -15.06 -10.60
CA PRO A 247 11.47 -15.47 -10.41
C PRO A 247 12.49 -14.49 -11.01
N ASP A 248 12.07 -13.58 -11.88
CA ASP A 248 12.95 -12.55 -12.44
C ASP A 248 13.27 -11.43 -11.42
N THR A 249 12.56 -11.35 -10.30
CA THR A 249 12.85 -10.37 -9.25
C THR A 249 14.22 -10.68 -8.64
N PRO A 250 15.15 -9.71 -8.55
CA PRO A 250 16.48 -9.94 -7.96
C PRO A 250 16.40 -10.57 -6.58
N ASP A 251 17.39 -11.40 -6.27
CA ASP A 251 17.56 -11.96 -4.93
C ASP A 251 18.25 -10.94 -4.03
N PHE A 252 17.47 -9.96 -3.58
CA PHE A 252 17.93 -8.90 -2.69
C PHE A 252 17.79 -9.35 -1.24
N ASP A 253 18.88 -9.43 -0.50
CA ASP A 253 18.85 -9.75 0.93
C ASP A 253 18.72 -8.46 1.78
N PRO A 254 17.57 -8.22 2.45
CA PRO A 254 17.41 -7.06 3.32
C PRO A 254 18.36 -7.07 4.52
N ASP A 255 18.85 -8.24 4.95
CA ASP A 255 19.73 -8.33 6.11
C ASP A 255 21.14 -7.85 5.80
N SER A 256 21.58 -7.99 4.54
CA SER A 256 22.84 -7.44 4.03
C SER A 256 22.90 -5.89 4.02
N VAL A 257 21.75 -5.21 4.10
CA VAL A 257 21.68 -3.74 4.03
C VAL A 257 22.31 -3.10 5.28
N PRO A 258 23.26 -2.14 5.15
CA PRO A 258 23.88 -1.50 6.31
C PRO A 258 22.86 -0.71 7.15
N LYS A 259 23.11 -0.64 8.46
CA LYS A 259 22.19 -0.04 9.45
C LYS A 259 21.68 1.37 9.09
N PRO A 260 22.50 2.31 8.59
CA PRO A 260 22.02 3.65 8.22
C PRO A 260 20.98 3.65 7.09
N PHE A 261 21.04 2.70 6.17
CA PHE A 261 20.01 2.58 5.13
C PHE A 261 18.72 1.98 5.70
N LYS A 262 18.81 1.06 6.67
CA LYS A 262 17.65 0.46 7.36
C LYS A 262 16.85 1.44 8.22
N THR A 263 17.41 2.59 8.61
CA THR A 263 16.66 3.63 9.34
C THR A 263 15.80 4.49 8.41
N VAL A 264 16.18 4.58 7.14
CA VAL A 264 15.45 5.33 6.10
C VAL A 264 14.46 4.43 5.36
N PHE A 265 14.93 3.23 4.99
CA PHE A 265 14.24 2.30 4.11
C PHE A 265 13.82 1.00 4.84
N PRO A 266 12.72 0.37 4.42
CA PRO A 266 11.84 0.79 3.32
C PRO A 266 10.96 2.00 3.68
N MET A 267 10.55 2.73 2.65
CA MET A 267 9.51 3.75 2.67
C MET A 267 8.12 3.08 2.58
N PRO A 268 7.10 3.64 3.25
CA PRO A 268 5.73 3.16 3.10
C PRO A 268 5.27 3.15 1.63
N THR A 269 4.86 1.99 1.14
CA THR A 269 4.39 1.82 -0.24
C THR A 269 2.89 2.12 -0.34
N PRO A 270 2.44 2.93 -1.32
CA PRO A 270 1.02 3.13 -1.55
C PRO A 270 0.34 1.82 -1.97
N THR A 271 -0.87 1.59 -1.49
CA THR A 271 -1.75 0.51 -1.97
C THR A 271 -2.79 1.08 -2.91
N TYR A 272 -3.19 0.32 -3.94
CA TYR A 272 -4.13 0.82 -4.95
C TYR A 272 -5.46 1.29 -4.36
N GLY A 273 -5.98 0.58 -3.36
CA GLY A 273 -7.32 0.82 -2.84
C GLY A 273 -8.36 0.85 -3.96
N LEU A 274 -9.25 1.84 -3.93
CA LEU A 274 -10.27 2.01 -4.96
C LEU A 274 -9.72 2.37 -6.35
N ASN A 275 -8.45 2.79 -6.49
CA ASN A 275 -7.91 3.22 -7.78
C ASN A 275 -7.73 2.08 -8.80
N TYR A 276 -7.86 0.82 -8.39
CA TYR A 276 -7.67 -0.36 -9.24
C TYR A 276 -8.93 -1.18 -9.48
N ILE A 277 -10.00 -0.92 -8.72
CA ILE A 277 -11.22 -1.74 -8.73
C ILE A 277 -12.17 -1.33 -9.85
#